data_AF-A0AA90TTT8-F1
#
_entry.id   AF-A0AA90TTT8-F1
#
_cell.length_a   1.000
_cell.length_b   1.000
_cell.length_c   1.000
_cell.angle_alpha   90.00
_cell.angle_beta   90.00
_cell.angle_gamma   90.00
#
_symmetry.space_group_name_H-M   'P 1'
#
loop_
_entity.id
_entity.type
_entity.pdbx_description
1 polymer ?
#
loop_
_entity_poly.entity_id
_entity_poly.type
_entity_poly.pdbx_seq_one_letter_code
_entity_poly.pdbx_strand_id
1 'polypeptide(L)'
;MSKNVLVIAAHPDDEILGSGGTIKKLVNNGYRVISVIAAKGRKEEEHHIKPLMLKANKQMGVEEVIFLEFPNLLLETKPLHEINKAIEAILDEYDPSIIFTHHYGDTNRDHQILFQAVLTAARPLPGKRPVEILCFETVSSSEWSQHTNDKEFKPNYFVDITDTIEEKIKSLEHYDIEMRPFPHPRSYDGVKYLSRVRGMTVGVEYAEAFEIIRRVWK
;
A
#
# COMPACT_ATOMS: atom_id res chain seq x y z
N MET A 1 21.20 -0.75 9.00
CA MET A 1 20.35 -1.32 7.91
C MET A 1 19.79 -0.14 7.11
N SER A 2 19.62 -0.28 5.79
CA SER A 2 18.87 0.73 4.99
C SER A 2 17.54 1.01 5.70
N LYS A 3 17.23 2.29 5.89
CA LYS A 3 15.98 2.75 6.50
C LYS A 3 14.94 3.15 5.45
N ASN A 4 15.18 2.78 4.20
CA ASN A 4 14.27 3.06 3.10
C ASN A 4 13.15 2.01 3.09
N VAL A 5 11.91 2.49 2.95
CA VAL A 5 10.69 1.70 2.85
C VAL A 5 9.95 2.15 1.60
N LEU A 6 9.52 1.21 0.77
CA LEU A 6 8.61 1.51 -0.34
C LEU A 6 7.19 1.08 0.01
N VAL A 7 6.21 1.92 -0.28
CA VAL A 7 4.80 1.54 -0.34
C VAL A 7 4.39 1.59 -1.80
N ILE A 8 4.25 0.42 -2.42
CA ILE A 8 3.99 0.26 -3.85
C ILE A 8 2.51 -0.09 -4.04
N ALA A 9 1.74 0.90 -4.49
CA ALA A 9 0.30 0.81 -4.64
C ALA A 9 -0.14 1.03 -6.09
N ALA A 10 -1.29 0.46 -6.46
CA ALA A 10 -1.81 0.50 -7.82
C ALA A 10 -2.38 1.87 -8.13
N HIS A 11 -3.29 2.37 -7.29
CA HIS A 11 -3.99 3.62 -7.52
C HIS A 11 -3.63 4.66 -6.45
N PRO A 12 -3.79 5.96 -6.74
CA PRO A 12 -3.77 6.99 -5.71
C PRO A 12 -4.82 6.68 -4.65
N ASP A 13 -4.45 6.78 -3.37
CA ASP A 13 -5.23 6.48 -2.14
C ASP A 13 -4.93 5.13 -1.49
N ASP A 14 -4.65 4.11 -2.30
CA ASP A 14 -4.44 2.73 -1.85
C ASP A 14 -3.29 2.64 -0.83
N GLU A 15 -2.23 3.44 -1.00
CA GLU A 15 -1.07 3.48 -0.11
C GLU A 15 -1.44 3.90 1.31
N ILE A 16 -2.40 4.82 1.44
CA ILE A 16 -2.87 5.34 2.73
C ILE A 16 -4.00 4.49 3.27
N LEU A 17 -4.91 4.02 2.41
CA LEU A 17 -5.99 3.12 2.80
C LEU A 17 -5.45 1.85 3.45
N GLY A 18 -4.45 1.21 2.81
CA GLY A 18 -3.86 -0.03 3.31
C GLY A 18 -2.87 0.17 4.45
N SER A 19 -2.02 1.20 4.39
CA SER A 19 -0.84 1.31 5.25
C SER A 19 -0.63 2.67 5.92
N GLY A 20 -1.59 3.59 5.87
CA GLY A 20 -1.41 4.97 6.34
C GLY A 20 -0.91 5.10 7.77
N GLY A 21 -1.54 4.41 8.72
CA GLY A 21 -1.13 4.49 10.14
C GLY A 21 0.30 3.97 10.35
N THR A 22 0.66 2.90 9.63
CA THR A 22 1.99 2.30 9.62
C THR A 22 3.02 3.20 8.96
N ILE A 23 2.69 3.84 7.84
CA ILE A 23 3.53 4.85 7.17
C ILE A 23 3.90 5.95 8.17
N LYS A 24 2.91 6.53 8.86
CA LYS A 24 3.16 7.59 9.84
C LYS A 24 4.06 7.09 10.97
N LYS A 25 3.80 5.89 11.46
CA LYS A 25 4.60 5.28 12.52
C LYS A 25 6.05 5.06 12.09
N LEU A 26 6.29 4.58 10.86
CA LEU A 26 7.62 4.42 10.28
C LEU A 26 8.37 5.75 10.15
N VAL A 27 7.70 6.78 9.62
CA VAL A 27 8.27 8.14 9.52
C VAL A 27 8.66 8.68 10.89
N ASN A 28 7.77 8.56 11.89
CA ASN A 28 8.05 8.99 13.27
C ASN A 28 9.25 8.24 13.90
N ASN A 29 9.58 7.05 13.40
CA ASN A 29 10.74 6.26 13.84
C ASN A 29 11.99 6.47 12.94
N GLY A 30 11.98 7.49 12.10
CA GLY A 30 13.11 7.91 11.27
C GLY A 30 13.39 6.99 10.07
N TYR A 31 12.38 6.26 9.58
CA TYR A 31 12.44 5.60 8.29
C TYR A 31 12.16 6.61 7.17
N ARG A 32 12.86 6.46 6.04
CA ARG A 32 12.57 7.19 4.81
C ARG A 32 11.54 6.40 4.03
N VAL A 33 10.30 6.87 4.01
CA VAL A 33 9.20 6.21 3.30
C VAL A 33 9.00 6.88 1.95
N ILE A 34 8.92 6.07 0.89
CA ILE A 34 8.64 6.50 -0.48
C ILE A 34 7.38 5.78 -0.96
N SER A 35 6.42 6.53 -1.47
CA SER A 35 5.22 5.96 -2.09
C SER A 35 5.45 5.82 -3.59
N VAL A 36 5.11 4.67 -4.16
CA VAL A 36 5.20 4.38 -5.58
C VAL A 36 3.80 4.05 -6.07
N ILE A 37 3.31 4.82 -7.02
CA ILE A 37 1.93 4.71 -7.53
C ILE A 37 2.00 4.27 -8.98
N ALA A 38 1.49 3.08 -9.26
CA ALA A 38 1.66 2.43 -10.55
C ALA A 38 0.82 3.08 -11.64
N ALA A 39 -0.47 3.27 -11.37
CA ALA A 39 -1.43 3.77 -12.33
C ALA A 39 -1.72 5.27 -12.15
N LYS A 40 -2.14 5.90 -13.25
CA LYS A 40 -2.79 7.22 -13.24
C LYS A 40 -4.12 7.14 -12.47
N GLY A 41 -4.66 8.29 -12.08
CA GLY A 41 -6.07 8.36 -11.66
C GLY A 41 -7.03 8.04 -12.81
N ARG A 42 -8.34 8.03 -12.52
CA ARG A 42 -9.35 7.99 -13.59
C ARG A 42 -9.10 9.15 -14.55
N LYS A 43 -9.25 8.91 -15.85
CA LYS A 43 -8.91 9.88 -16.91
C LYS A 43 -9.54 11.26 -16.72
N GLU A 44 -10.75 11.31 -16.17
CA GLU A 44 -11.50 12.55 -15.90
C GLU A 44 -10.98 13.32 -14.67
N GLU A 45 -10.27 12.63 -13.77
CA GLU A 45 -9.83 13.12 -12.46
C GLU A 45 -8.30 13.19 -12.35
N GLU A 46 -7.56 12.69 -13.36
CA GLU A 46 -6.10 12.53 -13.33
C GLU A 46 -5.36 13.84 -12.98
N HIS A 47 -5.78 14.97 -13.56
CA HIS A 47 -5.17 16.27 -13.29
C HIS A 47 -5.45 16.79 -11.87
N HIS A 48 -6.53 16.33 -11.24
CA HIS A 48 -6.93 16.75 -9.91
C HIS A 48 -6.40 15.82 -8.82
N ILE A 49 -6.29 14.52 -9.09
CA ILE A 49 -5.89 13.53 -8.08
C ILE A 49 -4.41 13.65 -7.71
N LYS A 50 -3.54 13.98 -8.66
CA LYS A 50 -2.08 14.06 -8.42
C LYS A 50 -1.71 15.12 -7.38
N PRO A 51 -2.20 16.37 -7.45
CA PRO A 51 -2.00 17.35 -6.37
C PRO A 51 -2.57 16.93 -5.01
N LEU A 52 -3.72 16.26 -4.98
CA LEU A 52 -4.34 15.76 -3.76
C LEU A 52 -3.49 14.68 -3.09
N MET A 53 -2.99 13.74 -3.90
CA MET A 53 -2.08 12.69 -3.46
C MET A 53 -0.78 13.22 -2.87
N LEU A 54 -0.17 14.22 -3.51
CA LEU A 54 1.04 14.84 -2.98
C LEU A 54 0.79 15.50 -1.62
N LYS A 55 -0.39 16.10 -1.41
CA LYS A 55 -0.79 16.66 -0.10
C LYS A 55 -0.99 15.55 0.93
N ALA A 56 -1.70 14.48 0.57
CA ALA A 56 -1.95 13.33 1.43
C ALA A 56 -0.64 12.67 1.91
N ASN A 57 0.28 12.40 0.99
CA ASN A 57 1.59 11.81 1.32
C ASN A 57 2.46 12.77 2.15
N LYS A 58 2.46 14.07 1.81
CA LYS A 58 3.16 15.09 2.60
C LYS A 58 2.63 15.19 4.04
N GLN A 59 1.32 15.09 4.25
CA GLN A 59 0.70 15.05 5.58
C GLN A 59 1.22 13.89 6.43
N MET A 60 1.54 12.75 5.79
CA MET A 60 2.09 11.57 6.45
C MET A 60 3.60 11.66 6.67
N GLY A 61 4.28 12.65 6.07
CA GLY A 61 5.73 12.79 6.09
C GLY A 61 6.44 11.80 5.17
N VAL A 62 5.76 11.31 4.14
CA VAL A 62 6.38 10.57 3.03
C VAL A 62 7.37 11.50 2.33
N GLU A 63 8.58 11.01 2.10
CA GLU A 63 9.68 11.79 1.52
C GLU A 63 9.39 12.13 0.05
N GLU A 64 8.91 11.14 -0.69
CA GLU A 64 8.75 11.24 -2.14
C GLU A 64 7.61 10.36 -2.63
N VAL A 65 6.93 10.81 -3.68
CA VAL A 65 5.89 10.07 -4.39
C VAL A 65 6.32 9.89 -5.84
N ILE A 66 6.52 8.64 -6.24
CA ILE A 66 6.93 8.25 -7.59
C ILE A 66 5.72 7.77 -8.37
N PHE A 67 5.62 8.19 -9.63
CA PHE A 67 4.53 7.84 -10.54
C PHE A 67 5.07 7.00 -11.68
N LEU A 68 4.55 5.78 -11.87
CA LEU A 68 4.92 4.94 -13.01
C LEU A 68 4.09 5.25 -14.27
N GLU A 69 3.01 6.03 -14.10
CA GLU A 69 2.19 6.57 -15.19
C GLU A 69 1.54 5.49 -16.09
N PHE A 70 1.30 4.28 -15.55
CA PHE A 70 0.57 3.24 -16.26
C PHE A 70 -0.94 3.57 -16.40
N PRO A 71 -1.63 3.02 -17.41
CA PRO A 71 -3.06 3.24 -17.56
C PRO A 71 -3.88 2.65 -16.40
N ASN A 72 -4.78 3.45 -15.84
CA ASN A 72 -5.69 3.07 -14.75
C ASN A 72 -6.64 1.93 -15.13
N LEU A 73 -6.80 0.93 -14.26
CA LEU A 73 -7.66 -0.25 -14.44
C LEU A 73 -7.32 -1.09 -15.67
N LEU A 74 -6.07 -1.04 -16.10
CA LEU A 74 -5.61 -1.61 -17.37
C LEU A 74 -4.17 -2.14 -17.27
N LEU A 75 -3.66 -2.43 -16.07
CA LEU A 75 -2.31 -2.99 -15.93
C LEU A 75 -2.19 -4.35 -16.65
N GLU A 76 -3.28 -5.11 -16.83
CA GLU A 76 -3.28 -6.36 -17.60
C GLU A 76 -2.98 -6.17 -19.09
N THR A 77 -3.18 -4.96 -19.60
CA THR A 77 -2.87 -4.64 -21.01
C THR A 77 -1.39 -4.38 -21.23
N LYS A 78 -0.62 -4.20 -20.15
CA LYS A 78 0.82 -3.97 -20.21
C LYS A 78 1.58 -5.30 -20.13
N PRO A 79 2.59 -5.52 -21.00
CA PRO A 79 3.50 -6.63 -20.81
C PRO A 79 4.12 -6.58 -19.41
N LEU A 80 3.93 -7.64 -18.62
CA LEU A 80 4.37 -7.68 -17.21
C LEU A 80 5.84 -7.29 -17.03
N HIS A 81 6.70 -7.64 -17.99
CA HIS A 81 8.13 -7.32 -17.95
C HIS A 81 8.43 -5.81 -18.00
N GLU A 82 7.53 -4.98 -18.53
CA GLU A 82 7.67 -3.51 -18.50
C GLU A 82 7.41 -2.97 -17.10
N ILE A 83 6.36 -3.47 -16.44
CA ILE A 83 6.05 -3.13 -15.03
C ILE A 83 7.19 -3.60 -14.12
N ASN A 84 7.69 -4.81 -14.33
CA ASN A 84 8.83 -5.36 -13.59
C ASN A 84 10.05 -4.46 -13.69
N LYS A 85 10.44 -4.04 -14.90
CA LYS A 85 11.60 -3.18 -15.13
C LYS A 85 11.47 -1.82 -14.44
N ALA A 86 10.26 -1.24 -14.46
CA ALA A 86 9.99 0.01 -13.77
C ALA A 86 10.18 -0.13 -12.25
N ILE A 87 9.69 -1.22 -11.66
CA ILE A 87 9.87 -1.50 -10.23
C ILE A 87 11.34 -1.83 -9.94
N GLU A 88 12.02 -2.66 -10.75
CA GLU A 88 13.45 -2.99 -10.59
C GLU A 88 14.32 -1.73 -10.54
N ALA A 89 14.05 -0.75 -11.41
CA ALA A 89 14.76 0.53 -11.40
C ALA A 89 14.60 1.28 -10.07
N ILE A 90 13.39 1.31 -9.51
CA ILE A 90 13.13 1.92 -8.20
C ILE A 90 13.84 1.13 -7.09
N LEU A 91 13.82 -0.20 -7.13
CA LEU A 91 14.52 -1.00 -6.12
C LEU A 91 16.03 -0.75 -6.14
N ASP A 92 16.62 -0.65 -7.34
CA ASP A 92 18.05 -0.39 -7.50
C ASP A 92 18.42 1.06 -7.11
N GLU A 93 17.53 2.04 -7.32
CA GLU A 93 17.74 3.44 -6.92
C GLU A 93 17.61 3.63 -5.40
N TYR A 94 16.59 3.05 -4.78
CA TYR A 94 16.25 3.33 -3.38
C TYR A 94 16.77 2.29 -2.38
N ASP A 95 17.34 1.15 -2.80
CA ASP A 95 17.82 0.05 -1.93
C ASP A 95 16.92 -0.19 -0.69
N PRO A 96 15.63 -0.50 -0.87
CA PRO A 96 14.70 -0.58 0.24
C PRO A 96 14.96 -1.80 1.11
N SER A 97 14.67 -1.64 2.39
CA SER A 97 14.68 -2.74 3.36
C SER A 97 13.34 -3.47 3.44
N ILE A 98 12.25 -2.74 3.20
CA ILE A 98 10.87 -3.19 3.35
C ILE A 98 10.06 -2.68 2.16
N ILE A 99 9.19 -3.53 1.61
CA ILE A 99 8.18 -3.17 0.63
C ILE A 99 6.80 -3.53 1.20
N PHE A 100 5.89 -2.58 1.18
CA PHE A 100 4.45 -2.80 1.33
C PHE A 100 3.81 -2.79 -0.06
N THR A 101 2.95 -3.77 -0.37
CA THR A 101 2.16 -3.78 -1.61
C THR A 101 0.82 -4.46 -1.41
N HIS A 102 0.00 -4.55 -2.45
CA HIS A 102 -1.32 -5.16 -2.34
C HIS A 102 -1.28 -6.65 -2.04
N HIS A 103 -2.31 -7.14 -1.37
CA HIS A 103 -2.58 -8.57 -1.28
C HIS A 103 -2.90 -9.18 -2.66
N TYR A 104 -2.39 -10.39 -2.90
CA TYR A 104 -2.48 -11.09 -4.18
C TYR A 104 -3.85 -11.70 -4.49
N GLY A 105 -4.68 -11.89 -3.47
CA GLY A 105 -6.06 -12.39 -3.63
C GLY A 105 -7.10 -11.29 -3.83
N ASP A 106 -6.68 -10.02 -3.86
CA ASP A 106 -7.58 -8.87 -3.94
C ASP A 106 -8.48 -8.88 -5.19
N THR A 107 -9.70 -8.37 -5.10
CA THR A 107 -10.67 -8.36 -6.22
C THR A 107 -10.20 -7.52 -7.41
N ASN A 108 -9.40 -6.47 -7.17
CA ASN A 108 -8.93 -5.58 -8.21
C ASN A 108 -7.76 -6.21 -8.99
N ARG A 109 -7.88 -6.25 -10.32
CA ARG A 109 -6.88 -6.90 -11.19
C ARG A 109 -5.54 -6.16 -11.20
N ASP A 110 -5.54 -4.84 -11.11
CA ASP A 110 -4.32 -4.03 -11.06
C ASP A 110 -3.53 -4.35 -9.77
N HIS A 111 -4.22 -4.57 -8.65
CA HIS A 111 -3.59 -4.98 -7.37
C HIS A 111 -2.86 -6.32 -7.53
N GLN A 112 -3.52 -7.31 -8.14
CA GLN A 112 -2.93 -8.63 -8.37
C GLN A 112 -1.69 -8.57 -9.28
N ILE A 113 -1.75 -7.79 -10.35
CA ILE A 113 -0.66 -7.67 -11.32
C ILE A 113 0.52 -6.92 -10.71
N LEU A 114 0.24 -5.84 -9.98
CA LEU A 114 1.28 -5.07 -9.30
C LEU A 114 1.99 -5.92 -8.26
N PHE A 115 1.26 -6.70 -7.46
CA PHE A 115 1.86 -7.66 -6.54
C PHE A 115 2.81 -8.64 -7.26
N GLN A 116 2.37 -9.24 -8.37
CA GLN A 116 3.20 -10.15 -9.16
C GLN A 116 4.46 -9.46 -9.68
N ALA A 117 4.34 -8.20 -10.11
CA ALA A 117 5.46 -7.42 -10.61
C ALA A 117 6.46 -7.09 -9.49
N VAL A 118 5.97 -6.70 -8.31
CA VAL A 118 6.80 -6.45 -7.11
C VAL A 118 7.58 -7.71 -6.71
N LEU A 119 6.93 -8.87 -6.64
CA LEU A 119 7.62 -10.13 -6.31
C LEU A 119 8.70 -10.48 -7.34
N THR A 120 8.40 -10.25 -8.61
CA THR A 120 9.32 -10.52 -9.71
C THR A 120 10.54 -9.59 -9.67
N ALA A 121 10.33 -8.30 -9.42
CA ALA A 121 11.40 -7.32 -9.30
C ALA A 121 12.26 -7.57 -8.04
N ALA A 122 11.64 -7.92 -6.92
CA ALA A 122 12.29 -8.15 -5.65
C ALA A 122 12.78 -9.59 -5.45
N ARG A 123 13.12 -10.33 -6.51
CA ARG A 123 13.67 -11.70 -6.40
C ARG A 123 14.93 -11.70 -5.52
N PRO A 124 15.08 -12.69 -4.61
CA PRO A 124 16.22 -12.74 -3.70
C PRO A 124 17.42 -13.36 -4.42
N LEU A 125 18.13 -12.56 -5.22
CA LEU A 125 19.30 -13.00 -5.98
C LEU A 125 20.60 -12.90 -5.13
N PRO A 126 21.57 -13.81 -5.31
CA PRO A 126 22.89 -13.68 -4.69
C PRO A 126 23.52 -12.32 -5.00
N GLY A 127 24.13 -11.71 -3.99
CA GLY A 127 24.77 -10.38 -4.12
C GLY A 127 23.82 -9.18 -4.01
N LYS A 128 22.49 -9.38 -4.04
CA LYS A 128 21.51 -8.33 -3.71
C LYS A 128 21.12 -8.38 -2.22
N ARG A 129 20.79 -7.22 -1.66
CA ARG A 129 20.22 -7.11 -0.31
C ARG A 129 18.85 -7.80 -0.29
N PRO A 130 18.56 -8.69 0.68
CA PRO A 130 17.21 -9.21 0.84
C PRO A 130 16.24 -8.11 1.30
N VAL A 131 15.05 -8.11 0.70
CA VAL A 131 13.98 -7.15 0.99
C VAL A 131 12.83 -7.89 1.66
N GLU A 132 12.35 -7.35 2.78
CA GLU A 132 11.11 -7.80 3.43
C GLU A 132 9.91 -7.35 2.60
N ILE A 133 8.93 -8.23 2.38
CA ILE A 133 7.74 -7.95 1.58
C ILE A 133 6.52 -8.25 2.44
N LEU A 134 5.69 -7.22 2.64
CA LEU A 134 4.42 -7.30 3.33
C LEU A 134 3.30 -6.89 2.39
N CYS A 135 2.18 -7.60 2.46
CA CYS A 135 0.96 -7.27 1.74
C CYS A 135 -0.05 -6.62 2.68
N PHE A 136 -0.66 -5.52 2.25
CA PHE A 136 -1.79 -4.90 2.96
C PHE A 136 -3.13 -5.32 2.35
N GLU A 137 -4.17 -5.30 3.18
CA GLU A 137 -5.55 -5.28 2.70
C GLU A 137 -5.98 -3.87 2.29
N THR A 138 -6.81 -3.77 1.27
CA THR A 138 -7.36 -2.51 0.78
C THR A 138 -8.88 -2.53 0.95
N VAL A 139 -9.44 -1.55 1.67
CA VAL A 139 -10.89 -1.39 1.78
C VAL A 139 -11.51 -1.18 0.41
N SER A 140 -12.78 -1.58 0.26
CA SER A 140 -13.51 -1.67 -1.02
C SER A 140 -12.83 -2.56 -2.06
N SER A 141 -12.11 -3.59 -1.63
CA SER A 141 -11.46 -4.52 -2.55
C SER A 141 -11.13 -5.88 -1.93
N SER A 142 -10.33 -5.90 -0.86
CA SER A 142 -9.84 -7.13 -0.22
C SER A 142 -10.95 -7.88 0.52
N GLU A 143 -11.88 -7.18 1.14
CA GLU A 143 -13.03 -7.77 1.84
C GLU A 143 -14.11 -8.33 0.90
N TRP A 144 -14.05 -7.98 -0.38
CA TRP A 144 -14.91 -8.53 -1.43
C TRP A 144 -14.24 -9.67 -2.19
N SER A 145 -13.02 -10.06 -1.80
CA SER A 145 -12.31 -11.15 -2.45
C SER A 145 -13.06 -12.48 -2.31
N GLN A 146 -12.76 -13.40 -3.21
CA GLN A 146 -13.30 -14.75 -3.10
C GLN A 146 -12.75 -15.41 -1.85
N HIS A 147 -13.63 -15.92 -0.99
CA HIS A 147 -13.26 -16.67 0.22
C HIS A 147 -12.81 -18.10 -0.11
N THR A 148 -11.74 -18.20 -0.89
CA THR A 148 -11.02 -19.45 -1.16
C THR A 148 -9.67 -19.41 -0.46
N ASN A 149 -9.10 -20.58 -0.19
CA ASN A 149 -7.85 -20.68 0.57
C ASN A 149 -6.68 -19.90 -0.04
N ASP A 150 -6.69 -19.70 -1.35
CA ASP A 150 -5.67 -19.03 -2.15
C ASP A 150 -5.94 -17.54 -2.40
N LYS A 151 -7.10 -17.00 -1.98
CA LYS A 151 -7.49 -15.60 -2.24
C LYS A 151 -7.98 -14.83 -1.02
N GLU A 152 -8.29 -15.53 0.06
CA GLU A 152 -8.61 -14.90 1.33
C GLU A 152 -7.37 -14.24 1.94
N PHE A 153 -7.51 -12.98 2.39
CA PHE A 153 -6.46 -12.28 3.11
C PHE A 153 -6.27 -12.87 4.50
N LYS A 154 -5.06 -13.37 4.80
CA LYS A 154 -4.73 -14.07 6.05
C LYS A 154 -3.65 -13.33 6.82
N PRO A 155 -4.00 -12.23 7.51
CA PRO A 155 -3.01 -11.41 8.17
C PRO A 155 -2.27 -12.17 9.25
N ASN A 156 -0.95 -12.04 9.25
CA ASN A 156 -0.05 -12.66 10.23
C ASN A 156 0.91 -11.65 10.87
N TYR A 157 0.76 -10.36 10.53
CA TYR A 157 1.52 -9.26 11.06
C TYR A 157 0.61 -8.06 11.28
N PHE A 158 0.73 -7.42 12.44
CA PHE A 158 -0.15 -6.33 12.83
C PHE A 158 0.70 -5.19 13.37
N VAL A 159 0.36 -3.98 12.96
CA VAL A 159 0.99 -2.76 13.46
C VAL A 159 -0.06 -2.02 14.27
N ASP A 160 0.22 -1.84 15.56
CA ASP A 160 -0.56 -0.94 16.40
C ASP A 160 -0.44 0.49 15.86
N ILE A 161 -1.56 1.06 15.43
CA ILE A 161 -1.67 2.42 14.89
C ILE A 161 -2.55 3.30 15.77
N THR A 162 -2.73 2.93 17.05
CA THR A 162 -3.56 3.69 17.99
C THR A 162 -3.14 5.16 18.06
N ASP A 163 -1.83 5.42 18.07
CA ASP A 163 -1.28 6.78 18.12
C ASP A 163 -1.19 7.48 16.74
N THR A 164 -1.55 6.81 15.64
CA THR A 164 -1.40 7.36 14.27
C THR A 164 -2.66 7.26 13.41
N ILE A 165 -3.77 6.74 13.95
CA ILE A 165 -5.04 6.58 13.23
C ILE A 165 -5.64 7.93 12.81
N GLU A 166 -5.51 8.97 13.64
CA GLU A 166 -6.08 10.28 13.30
C GLU A 166 -5.29 10.96 12.17
N GLU A 167 -3.98 10.76 12.08
CA GLU A 167 -3.17 11.22 10.95
C GLU A 167 -3.52 10.49 9.66
N LYS A 168 -3.75 9.17 9.72
CA LYS A 168 -4.26 8.40 8.58
C LYS A 168 -5.55 9.01 8.06
N ILE A 169 -6.50 9.31 8.94
CA ILE A 169 -7.80 9.85 8.58
C ILE A 169 -7.70 11.27 8.01
N LYS A 170 -6.94 12.15 8.67
CA LYS A 170 -6.64 13.51 8.16
C LYS A 170 -5.97 13.48 6.80
N SER A 171 -5.13 12.48 6.53
CA SER A 171 -4.53 12.33 5.21
C SER A 171 -5.54 11.90 4.15
N LEU A 172 -6.46 10.98 4.49
CA LEU A 172 -7.56 10.57 3.61
C LEU A 172 -8.56 11.71 3.32
N GLU A 173 -8.63 12.77 4.14
CA GLU A 173 -9.40 13.99 3.83
C GLU A 173 -8.88 14.70 2.56
N HIS A 174 -7.61 14.53 2.20
CA HIS A 174 -7.12 15.00 0.90
C HIS A 174 -7.66 14.19 -0.28
N TYR A 175 -8.11 12.96 -0.04
CA TYR A 175 -8.76 12.09 -1.01
C TYR A 175 -10.28 12.05 -0.85
N ASP A 176 -10.91 13.09 -0.29
CA ASP A 176 -12.36 13.12 0.00
C ASP A 176 -13.24 12.75 -1.21
N ILE A 177 -12.80 13.10 -2.43
CA ILE A 177 -13.49 12.73 -3.68
C ILE A 177 -13.59 11.20 -3.91
N GLU A 178 -12.64 10.44 -3.38
CA GLU A 178 -12.64 8.97 -3.44
C GLU A 178 -13.37 8.32 -2.26
N MET A 179 -13.58 9.08 -1.18
CA MET A 179 -14.29 8.60 0.01
C MET A 179 -15.79 8.48 -0.27
N ARG A 180 -16.47 7.62 0.50
CA ARG A 180 -17.91 7.34 0.36
C ARG A 180 -18.60 7.43 1.71
N PRO A 181 -19.92 7.73 1.76
CA PRO A 181 -20.67 7.67 3.00
C PRO A 181 -20.75 6.22 3.51
N PHE A 182 -20.71 6.07 4.84
CA PHE A 182 -21.02 4.80 5.50
C PHE A 182 -22.44 4.33 5.07
N PRO A 183 -22.69 3.03 4.80
CA PRO A 183 -21.93 1.83 5.16
C PRO A 183 -20.85 1.38 4.17
N HIS A 184 -20.43 2.23 3.23
CA HIS A 184 -19.35 1.85 2.33
C HIS A 184 -18.02 1.65 3.11
N PRO A 185 -17.23 0.60 2.82
CA PRO A 185 -16.00 0.30 3.59
C PRO A 185 -14.92 1.37 3.43
N ARG A 186 -14.84 2.00 2.25
CA ARG A 186 -14.04 3.22 1.99
C ARG A 186 -14.67 4.51 2.55
N SER A 187 -15.36 4.44 3.68
CA SER A 187 -15.79 5.61 4.44
C SER A 187 -14.79 5.89 5.56
N TYR A 188 -14.76 7.11 6.09
CA TYR A 188 -13.91 7.42 7.25
C TYR A 188 -14.23 6.49 8.43
N ASP A 189 -15.52 6.24 8.68
CA ASP A 189 -15.98 5.28 9.68
C ASP A 189 -15.56 3.85 9.32
N GLY A 190 -15.73 3.41 8.07
CA GLY A 190 -15.33 2.08 7.61
C GLY A 190 -13.84 1.80 7.80
N VAL A 191 -12.99 2.77 7.47
CA VAL A 191 -11.53 2.69 7.71
C VAL A 191 -11.23 2.57 9.21
N LYS A 192 -11.83 3.42 10.05
CA LYS A 192 -11.65 3.34 11.52
C LYS A 192 -12.16 2.00 12.08
N TYR A 193 -13.30 1.50 11.59
CA TYR A 193 -13.91 0.26 12.06
C TYR A 193 -13.07 -0.96 11.68
N LEU A 194 -12.53 -1.03 10.46
CA LEU A 194 -11.61 -2.09 10.09
C LEU A 194 -10.38 -2.07 11.02
N SER A 195 -9.80 -0.89 11.25
CA SER A 195 -8.67 -0.76 12.17
C SER A 195 -9.00 -1.20 13.60
N ARG A 196 -10.23 -0.95 14.10
CA ARG A 196 -10.68 -1.47 15.40
C ARG A 196 -10.85 -2.97 15.42
N VAL A 197 -11.42 -3.57 14.37
CA VAL A 197 -11.55 -5.02 14.26
C VAL A 197 -10.17 -5.66 14.30
N ARG A 198 -9.20 -5.14 13.55
CA ARG A 198 -7.82 -5.63 13.58
C ARG A 198 -7.15 -5.40 14.94
N GLY A 199 -7.32 -4.22 15.53
CA GLY A 199 -6.80 -3.91 16.87
C GLY A 199 -7.31 -4.90 17.92
N MET A 200 -8.62 -5.14 17.95
CA MET A 200 -9.27 -6.07 18.88
C MET A 200 -8.75 -7.50 18.73
N THR A 201 -8.39 -7.93 17.52
CA THR A 201 -7.82 -9.28 17.30
C THR A 201 -6.42 -9.47 17.90
N VAL A 202 -5.71 -8.38 18.21
CA VAL A 202 -4.33 -8.41 18.75
C VAL A 202 -4.14 -7.62 20.05
N GLY A 203 -5.24 -7.16 20.67
CA GLY A 203 -5.22 -6.53 22.00
C GLY A 203 -4.83 -5.04 22.03
N VAL A 204 -5.05 -4.29 20.96
CA VAL A 204 -4.85 -2.82 20.89
C VAL A 204 -6.10 -2.11 20.37
N GLU A 205 -6.18 -0.78 20.47
CA GLU A 205 -7.40 -0.04 20.06
C GLU A 205 -7.54 0.00 18.53
N TYR A 206 -6.47 0.29 17.79
CA TYR A 206 -6.44 0.29 16.33
C TYR A 206 -5.19 -0.43 15.81
N ALA A 207 -5.36 -1.29 14.82
CA ALA A 207 -4.24 -1.88 14.10
C ALA A 207 -4.45 -1.85 12.58
N GLU A 208 -3.35 -1.79 11.84
CA GLU A 208 -3.30 -2.22 10.45
C GLU A 208 -2.78 -3.66 10.38
N ALA A 209 -3.36 -4.45 9.49
CA ALA A 209 -3.05 -5.85 9.33
C ALA A 209 -2.34 -6.09 8.00
N PHE A 210 -1.36 -6.97 8.02
CA PHE A 210 -0.53 -7.32 6.89
C PHE A 210 -0.30 -8.83 6.82
N GLU A 211 -0.01 -9.32 5.62
CA GLU A 211 0.51 -10.65 5.38
C GLU A 211 2.00 -10.55 5.03
N ILE A 212 2.86 -11.17 5.84
CA ILE A 212 4.27 -11.32 5.53
C ILE A 212 4.41 -12.36 4.42
N ILE A 213 4.87 -11.90 3.26
CA ILE A 213 5.20 -12.77 2.12
C ILE A 213 6.64 -13.27 2.26
N ARG A 214 7.54 -12.39 2.68
CA ARG A 214 8.93 -12.73 2.93
C ARG A 214 9.52 -11.82 3.99
N ARG A 215 10.15 -12.43 4.99
CA ARG A 215 10.94 -11.75 6.01
C ARG A 215 12.30 -12.42 6.12
N VAL A 216 13.36 -11.62 6.27
CA VAL A 216 14.73 -12.15 6.36
C VAL A 216 15.42 -11.53 7.57
N TRP A 217 15.62 -12.34 8.59
CA TRP A 217 16.50 -12.00 9.72
C TRP A 217 17.94 -12.31 9.31
N LYS A 218 18.81 -11.30 9.32
CA LYS A 218 20.26 -11.47 9.22
C LYS A 218 20.95 -11.14 10.54
#